data_AF-A0A3G6TFZ7-F1
#
_entry.id   AF-A0A3G6TFZ7-F1
#
_cell.length_a   1.000
_cell.length_b   1.000
_cell.length_c   1.000
_cell.angle_alpha   90.00
_cell.angle_beta   90.00
_cell.angle_gamma   90.00
#
_symmetry.space_group_name_H-M   'P 1'
#
loop_
_entity.id
_entity.type
_entity.pdbx_description
1 polymer ?
#
loop_
_entity_poly.entity_id
_entity_poly.type
_entity_poly.pdbx_seq_one_letter_code
_entity_poly.pdbx_strand_id
1 'polypeptide(L)'
;MKKTILLSAMFLGTLAFAQQTPVLGGDKDAHGCIGSAGYTYSQIKKDCVRTFEQKIKLKEVATKGDYIAAVIFSKDKKNAEVFVKDGESRSIILTRAGKAKVWKKDGYVLSPYKKNGFQLKKDNVVIYQ
;
A
#
# COMPACT_ATOMS: atom_id res chain seq x y z
N MET A 1 77.78 -13.18 2.23
CA MET A 1 77.77 -14.57 1.73
C MET A 1 76.83 -15.41 2.58
N LYS A 2 76.05 -16.32 1.95
CA LYS A 2 75.15 -17.37 2.51
C LYS A 2 73.76 -16.87 2.91
N LYS A 3 72.73 -16.93 2.05
CA LYS A 3 71.95 -18.05 1.45
C LYS A 3 70.70 -18.41 2.29
N THR A 4 69.53 -18.08 1.71
CA THR A 4 68.24 -18.83 1.62
C THR A 4 67.72 -19.60 2.86
N ILE A 5 66.44 -19.53 3.21
CA ILE A 5 65.35 -20.39 2.66
C ILE A 5 63.96 -19.79 2.98
N LEU A 6 63.06 -19.90 1.99
CA LEU A 6 61.62 -19.65 2.02
C LEU A 6 60.86 -20.60 2.95
N LEU A 7 59.84 -20.12 3.67
CA LEU A 7 58.61 -20.89 3.84
C LEU A 7 57.37 -19.99 3.74
N SER A 8 56.58 -20.35 2.74
CA SER A 8 55.24 -19.91 2.42
C SER A 8 54.27 -20.20 3.58
N ALA A 9 53.39 -19.24 3.85
CA ALA A 9 52.00 -19.54 4.19
C ALA A 9 51.15 -18.38 3.67
N MET A 10 50.71 -18.52 2.42
CA MET A 10 49.55 -17.79 1.91
C MET A 10 48.39 -18.06 2.89
N PHE A 11 48.03 -17.06 3.69
CA PHE A 11 46.74 -17.06 4.36
C PHE A 11 45.70 -16.89 3.25
N LEU A 12 45.23 -18.02 2.71
CA LEU A 12 44.07 -18.09 1.84
C LEU A 12 42.91 -17.46 2.62
N GLY A 13 42.61 -16.21 2.25
CA GLY A 13 41.41 -15.53 2.69
C GLY A 13 40.21 -16.36 2.26
N THR A 14 39.62 -17.07 3.21
CA THR A 14 38.26 -17.54 3.06
C THR A 14 37.36 -16.32 3.17
N LEU A 15 37.15 -15.64 2.05
CA LEU A 15 35.94 -14.84 1.85
C LEU A 15 34.79 -15.85 1.81
N ALA A 16 34.33 -16.24 3.00
CA ALA A 16 33.03 -16.84 3.15
C ALA A 16 32.02 -15.78 2.70
N PHE A 17 31.63 -15.85 1.42
CA PHE A 17 30.41 -15.22 0.96
C PHE A 17 29.28 -15.87 1.77
N ALA A 18 28.96 -15.28 2.91
CA ALA A 18 27.74 -15.57 3.63
C ALA A 18 26.61 -15.21 2.66
N GLN A 19 26.07 -16.22 2.00
CA GLN A 19 24.86 -16.11 1.21
C GLN A 19 23.75 -15.74 2.20
N GLN A 20 23.55 -14.43 2.43
CA GLN A 20 22.42 -13.94 3.22
C GLN A 20 21.16 -14.39 2.50
N THR A 21 20.51 -15.41 3.02
CA THR A 21 19.16 -15.76 2.60
C THR A 21 18.29 -14.53 2.87
N PRO A 22 17.60 -13.98 1.86
CA PRO A 22 16.74 -12.84 2.09
C PRO A 22 15.66 -13.25 3.10
N VAL A 23 15.58 -12.52 4.22
CA VAL A 23 14.55 -12.74 5.23
C VAL A 23 13.21 -12.36 4.60
N LEU A 24 12.46 -13.36 4.18
CA LEU A 24 11.11 -13.16 3.65
C LEU A 24 10.21 -12.63 4.77
N GLY A 25 9.55 -11.50 4.54
CA GLY A 25 8.65 -10.87 5.51
C GLY A 25 9.35 -10.13 6.66
N GLY A 26 10.61 -9.72 6.47
CA GLY A 26 11.32 -8.83 7.40
C GLY A 26 10.80 -7.40 7.43
N ASP A 27 9.90 -7.03 6.52
CA ASP A 27 9.32 -5.70 6.34
C ASP A 27 7.87 -5.59 6.83
N LYS A 28 7.48 -6.43 7.80
CA LYS A 28 6.18 -6.34 8.46
C LYS A 28 6.04 -4.98 9.17
N ASP A 29 4.91 -4.31 8.95
CA ASP A 29 4.55 -3.12 9.72
C ASP A 29 4.00 -3.46 11.12
N ALA A 30 3.59 -2.45 11.88
CA ALA A 30 3.05 -2.61 13.24
C ALA A 30 1.77 -3.46 13.31
N HIS A 31 1.08 -3.67 12.17
CA HIS A 31 -0.07 -4.55 12.05
C HIS A 31 0.28 -5.94 11.50
N GLY A 32 1.56 -6.20 11.23
CA GLY A 32 2.03 -7.45 10.65
C GLY A 32 1.87 -7.52 9.13
N CYS A 33 1.53 -6.40 8.46
CA CYS A 33 1.35 -6.39 7.02
C CYS A 33 2.70 -6.31 6.31
N ILE A 34 2.91 -7.22 5.34
CA ILE A 34 4.14 -7.31 4.53
C ILE A 34 4.00 -6.37 3.33
N GLY A 35 4.58 -5.17 3.42
CA GLY A 35 4.46 -4.13 2.39
C GLY A 35 5.02 -4.54 1.03
N SER A 36 6.15 -5.25 1.01
CA SER A 36 6.81 -5.79 -0.18
C SER A 36 5.96 -6.81 -0.94
N ALA A 37 5.04 -7.50 -0.24
CA ALA A 37 4.04 -8.39 -0.83
C ALA A 37 2.75 -7.64 -1.22
N GLY A 38 2.74 -6.31 -1.14
CA GLY A 38 1.62 -5.45 -1.51
C GLY A 38 0.51 -5.37 -0.46
N TYR A 39 0.75 -5.85 0.76
CA TYR A 39 -0.22 -5.76 1.85
C TYR A 39 -0.18 -4.40 2.54
N THR A 40 -1.37 -3.91 2.88
CA THR A 40 -1.58 -2.73 3.72
C THR A 40 -2.71 -3.01 4.70
N TYR A 41 -2.64 -2.43 5.90
CA TYR A 41 -3.66 -2.65 6.90
C TYR A 41 -4.96 -1.91 6.56
N SER A 42 -6.08 -2.62 6.54
CA SER A 42 -7.42 -2.02 6.44
C SER A 42 -8.02 -1.83 7.83
N GLN A 43 -8.36 -0.58 8.15
CA GLN A 43 -9.02 -0.25 9.40
C GLN A 43 -10.45 -0.78 9.48
N ILE A 44 -11.14 -0.91 8.33
CA ILE A 44 -12.49 -1.47 8.26
C ILE A 44 -12.48 -3.00 8.37
N LYS A 45 -11.56 -3.68 7.68
CA LYS A 45 -11.49 -5.15 7.76
C LYS A 45 -10.76 -5.66 8.99
N LYS A 46 -9.94 -4.82 9.62
CA LYS A 46 -9.00 -5.22 10.69
C LYS A 46 -8.04 -6.31 10.25
N ASP A 47 -7.61 -6.21 9.00
CA ASP A 47 -6.78 -7.22 8.33
C ASP A 47 -5.90 -6.60 7.25
N CYS A 48 -4.84 -7.30 6.88
CA CYS A 48 -3.94 -6.92 5.80
C CYS A 48 -4.58 -7.25 4.45
N VAL A 49 -4.76 -6.22 3.61
CA VAL A 49 -5.38 -6.33 2.29
C VAL A 49 -4.40 -5.90 1.20
N ARG A 50 -4.60 -6.42 -0.01
CA ARG A 50 -3.95 -5.89 -1.21
C ARG A 50 -4.95 -5.02 -1.97
N THR A 51 -4.60 -3.76 -2.21
CA THR A 51 -5.49 -2.78 -2.84
C THR A 51 -5.89 -3.20 -4.26
N PHE A 52 -4.99 -3.83 -5.01
CA PHE A 52 -5.23 -4.31 -6.38
C PHE A 52 -6.21 -5.49 -6.48
N GLU A 53 -6.40 -6.23 -5.39
CA GLU A 53 -7.37 -7.35 -5.29
C GLU A 53 -8.77 -6.90 -4.86
N GLN A 54 -8.94 -5.63 -4.47
CA GLN A 54 -10.24 -5.14 -4.04
C GLN A 54 -11.20 -4.97 -5.23
N LYS A 55 -12.50 -5.17 -4.94
CA LYS A 55 -13.57 -5.16 -5.95
C LYS A 55 -13.81 -3.78 -6.55
N ILE A 56 -13.70 -2.73 -5.73
CA ILE A 56 -13.95 -1.35 -6.16
C ILE A 56 -12.60 -0.67 -6.29
N LYS A 57 -12.24 -0.37 -7.54
CA LYS A 57 -11.00 0.30 -7.93
C LYS A 57 -11.37 1.51 -8.76
N LEU A 58 -10.81 2.65 -8.41
CA LEU A 58 -10.99 3.93 -9.10
C LEU A 58 -9.67 4.30 -9.75
N LYS A 59 -9.71 4.84 -10.98
CA LYS A 59 -8.51 5.27 -11.68
C LYS A 59 -8.24 6.73 -11.36
N GLU A 60 -6.98 7.06 -11.14
CA GLU A 60 -6.58 8.45 -10.95
C GLU A 60 -6.82 9.27 -12.22
N VAL A 61 -7.35 10.47 -12.06
CA VAL A 61 -7.63 11.36 -13.19
C VAL A 61 -6.34 11.98 -13.73
N ALA A 62 -5.45 12.46 -12.85
CA ALA A 62 -4.25 13.21 -13.21
C ALA A 62 -3.28 12.40 -14.09
N THR A 63 -3.11 11.12 -13.77
CA THR A 63 -2.22 10.20 -14.51
C THR A 63 -2.96 9.28 -15.47
N LYS A 64 -4.23 9.55 -15.75
CA LYS A 64 -5.07 8.72 -16.64
C LYS A 64 -5.11 7.24 -16.22
N GLY A 65 -4.92 6.95 -14.94
CA GLY A 65 -5.05 5.63 -14.35
C GLY A 65 -3.76 4.86 -14.08
N ASP A 66 -2.59 5.51 -14.12
CA ASP A 66 -1.33 4.88 -13.65
C ASP A 66 -1.43 4.49 -12.17
N TYR A 67 -2.18 5.27 -11.40
CA TYR A 67 -2.52 4.96 -10.02
C TYR A 67 -3.99 4.56 -9.87
N ILE A 68 -4.22 3.64 -8.94
CA ILE A 68 -5.57 3.24 -8.54
C ILE A 68 -5.83 3.61 -7.08
N ALA A 69 -7.08 3.94 -6.79
CA ALA A 69 -7.59 3.97 -5.44
C ALA A 69 -8.50 2.76 -5.20
N ALA A 70 -8.33 2.06 -4.08
CA ALA A 70 -9.22 0.98 -3.68
C ALA A 70 -10.26 1.48 -2.68
N VAL A 71 -11.49 0.99 -2.77
CA VAL A 71 -12.57 1.33 -1.83
C VAL A 71 -13.06 0.08 -1.11
N ILE A 72 -13.08 0.14 0.22
CA ILE A 72 -13.63 -0.89 1.10
C ILE A 72 -14.78 -0.27 1.90
N PHE A 73 -15.98 -0.83 1.81
CA PHE A 73 -17.11 -0.40 2.64
C PHE A 73 -17.19 -1.24 3.91
N SER A 74 -17.60 -0.63 5.02
CA SER A 74 -18.07 -1.36 6.19
C SER A 74 -19.32 -2.18 5.84
N LYS A 75 -19.58 -3.25 6.59
CA LYS A 75 -20.73 -4.15 6.37
C LYS A 75 -22.06 -3.40 6.33
N ASP A 76 -22.21 -2.39 7.19
CA ASP A 76 -23.39 -1.51 7.28
C ASP A 76 -23.36 -0.32 6.31
N LYS A 77 -22.30 -0.19 5.50
CA LYS A 77 -22.04 0.91 4.57
C LYS A 77 -22.01 2.30 5.21
N LYS A 78 -21.86 2.40 6.54
CA LYS A 78 -21.70 3.70 7.22
C LYS A 78 -20.32 4.31 6.96
N ASN A 79 -19.31 3.49 6.73
CA ASN A 79 -17.95 3.94 6.45
C ASN A 79 -17.44 3.40 5.12
N ALA A 80 -16.59 4.17 4.47
CA ALA A 80 -15.84 3.79 3.28
C ALA A 80 -14.37 4.12 3.52
N GLU A 81 -13.52 3.11 3.54
CA GLU A 81 -12.07 3.27 3.59
C GLU A 81 -11.54 3.33 2.16
N VAL A 82 -10.86 4.42 1.84
CA VAL A 82 -10.34 4.71 0.50
C VAL A 82 -8.81 4.78 0.56
N PHE A 83 -8.15 3.89 -0.16
CA PHE A 83 -6.69 3.85 -0.27
C PHE A 83 -6.29 4.74 -1.44
N VAL A 84 -5.64 5.88 -1.18
CA VAL A 84 -5.16 6.82 -2.19
C VAL A 84 -3.64 6.89 -2.16
N LYS A 85 -3.02 7.29 -3.27
CA LYS A 85 -1.55 7.41 -3.39
C LYS A 85 -0.97 8.38 -2.34
N ASP A 86 -1.58 9.55 -2.21
CA ASP A 86 -1.07 10.68 -1.41
C ASP A 86 -1.71 10.77 -0.02
N GLY A 87 -2.23 9.66 0.51
CA GLY A 87 -2.87 9.64 1.81
C GLY A 87 -1.83 9.59 2.92
N GLU A 88 -1.78 10.62 3.78
CA GLU A 88 -0.88 10.70 4.94
C GLU A 88 -0.88 9.44 5.82
N SER A 89 -1.97 8.66 5.81
CA SER A 89 -2.15 7.42 6.60
C SER A 89 -2.36 6.15 5.76
N ARG A 90 -1.92 6.09 4.50
CA ARG A 90 -2.14 4.96 3.54
C ARG A 90 -3.60 4.68 3.18
N SER A 91 -4.57 5.15 3.95
CA SER A 91 -6.01 5.14 3.66
C SER A 91 -6.76 6.26 4.39
N ILE A 92 -7.95 6.60 3.90
CA ILE A 92 -8.85 7.62 4.48
C ILE A 92 -10.20 6.96 4.76
N ILE A 93 -10.68 7.06 6.00
CA ILE A 93 -12.03 6.58 6.37
C ILE A 93 -13.04 7.71 6.20
N LEU A 94 -13.95 7.57 5.26
CA LEU A 94 -15.04 8.50 4.99
C LEU A 94 -16.33 8.00 5.66
N THR A 95 -17.12 8.91 6.23
CA THR A 95 -18.39 8.57 6.89
C THR A 95 -19.58 8.98 6.02
N ARG A 96 -20.60 8.14 5.99
CA ARG A 96 -21.80 8.35 5.17
C ARG A 96 -22.54 9.62 5.61
N ALA A 97 -22.80 10.51 4.66
CA ALA A 97 -23.57 11.73 4.87
C ALA A 97 -25.06 11.48 4.57
N GLY A 98 -25.85 11.31 5.63
CA GLY A 98 -27.30 11.15 5.52
C GLY A 98 -27.75 9.85 4.83
N LYS A 99 -28.91 9.89 4.16
CA LYS A 99 -29.50 8.73 3.48
C LYS A 99 -28.94 8.50 2.07
N ALA A 100 -28.25 9.48 1.48
CA ALA A 100 -27.65 9.36 0.16
C ALA A 100 -26.46 8.38 0.16
N LYS A 101 -26.07 7.89 -1.02
CA LYS A 101 -24.84 7.08 -1.20
C LYS A 101 -23.61 7.99 -1.30
N VAL A 102 -23.38 8.82 -0.30
CA VAL A 102 -22.27 9.80 -0.26
C VAL A 102 -21.51 9.65 1.05
N TRP A 103 -20.17 9.61 1.00
CA TRP A 103 -19.30 9.55 2.17
C TRP A 103 -18.31 10.71 2.17
N LYS A 104 -18.05 11.30 3.33
CA LYS A 104 -17.25 12.53 3.47
C LYS A 104 -16.29 12.48 4.65
N LYS A 105 -15.16 13.16 4.53
CA LYS A 105 -14.23 13.54 5.61
C LYS A 105 -13.23 14.55 5.06
N ASP A 106 -12.93 15.64 5.78
CA ASP A 106 -11.82 16.57 5.48
C ASP A 106 -11.73 17.00 4.00
N GLY A 107 -12.84 17.43 3.40
CA GLY A 107 -12.91 17.84 1.99
C GLY A 107 -12.95 16.70 0.98
N TYR A 108 -12.71 15.45 1.39
CA TYR A 108 -12.92 14.26 0.57
C TYR A 108 -14.40 13.91 0.46
N VAL A 109 -14.83 13.56 -0.75
CA VAL A 109 -16.20 13.12 -1.05
C VAL A 109 -16.18 11.92 -1.97
N LEU A 110 -16.60 10.76 -1.49
CA LEU A 110 -16.89 9.58 -2.30
C LEU A 110 -18.37 9.57 -2.66
N SER A 111 -18.68 9.46 -3.94
CA SER A 111 -20.05 9.53 -4.45
C SER A 111 -20.24 8.60 -5.65
N PRO A 112 -21.47 8.20 -6.00
CA PRO A 112 -21.73 7.33 -7.15
C PRO A 112 -21.35 8.04 -8.45
N TYR A 113 -20.82 7.28 -9.40
CA TYR A 113 -20.40 7.79 -10.69
C TYR A 113 -20.73 6.75 -11.77
N LYS A 114 -21.45 7.18 -12.83
CA LYS A 114 -21.99 6.29 -13.88
C LYS A 114 -22.83 5.15 -13.29
N LYS A 115 -23.18 4.15 -14.10
CA LYS A 115 -24.20 3.14 -13.77
C LYS A 115 -23.84 2.31 -12.52
N ASN A 116 -22.55 2.07 -12.23
CA ASN A 116 -22.09 1.20 -11.13
C ASN A 116 -20.73 1.61 -10.51
N GLY A 117 -20.23 2.82 -10.79
CA GLY A 117 -18.93 3.28 -10.31
C GLY A 117 -19.04 4.23 -9.11
N PHE A 118 -17.89 4.67 -8.63
CA PHE A 118 -17.77 5.77 -7.69
C PHE A 118 -16.73 6.76 -8.21
N GLN A 119 -16.80 7.99 -7.74
CA GLN A 119 -15.73 8.96 -7.89
C GLN A 119 -15.35 9.47 -6.51
N LEU A 120 -14.06 9.74 -6.32
CA LEU A 120 -13.52 10.45 -5.17
C LEU A 120 -13.18 11.87 -5.60
N LYS A 121 -13.70 12.84 -4.85
CA LYS A 121 -13.33 14.24 -4.96
C LYS A 121 -12.53 14.67 -3.74
N LYS A 122 -11.65 15.65 -3.92
CA LYS A 122 -11.00 16.42 -2.86
C LYS A 122 -11.22 17.90 -3.17
N ASP A 123 -11.87 18.62 -2.25
CA ASP A 123 -12.13 20.06 -2.38
C ASP A 123 -12.80 20.41 -3.72
N ASN A 124 -13.85 19.63 -4.06
CA ASN A 124 -14.63 19.67 -5.30
C ASN A 124 -13.92 19.24 -6.60
N VAL A 125 -12.62 18.95 -6.57
CA VAL A 125 -11.88 18.41 -7.73
C VAL A 125 -11.98 16.89 -7.75
N VAL A 126 -12.33 16.31 -8.91
CA VAL A 126 -12.34 14.84 -9.08
C VAL A 126 -10.90 14.35 -9.20
N ILE A 127 -10.50 13.48 -8.26
CA ILE A 127 -9.14 12.92 -8.20
C ILE A 127 -9.09 11.46 -8.64
N TYR A 128 -10.17 10.69 -8.41
CA TYR A 128 -10.30 9.31 -8.88
C TYR A 128 -11.72 9.01 -9.37
N GLN A 129 -11.89 8.19 -10.43
CA GLN A 129 -13.20 7.76 -10.96
C GLN A 129 -13.16 6.46 -11.79
#